data_AF-A0A352W921-F1
#
_entry.id   AF-A0A352W921-F1
#
_cell.length_a   1.000
_cell.length_b   1.000
_cell.length_c   1.000
_cell.angle_alpha   90.00
_cell.angle_beta   90.00
_cell.angle_gamma   90.00
#
_symmetry.space_group_name_H-M   'P 1'
#
loop_
_entity.id
_entity.type
_entity.pdbx_description
1 polymer ?
#
loop_
_entity_poly.entity_id
_entity_poly.type
_entity_poly.pdbx_seq_one_letter_code
_entity_poly.pdbx_strand_id
1 'polypeptide(L)'
;MAQNVTRAGKSRTDFRDAIQPFLAPSLREKCATVLAGSVPGLEEIRIRCGRPLMAIGGNGDFFITPQGTISQSPAQAYLPDREDLDRSLQLLGQGSAYALEEQLRSGYITLPGGHRVGLCGKTLVESGRVMRLINISGLNYRLARAIKGLADPITRYIVVGGK
;
A
#
# COMPACT_ATOMS: atom_id res chain seq x y z
N MET A 1 -2.52 42.65 15.24
CA MET A 1 -1.35 41.97 14.62
C MET A 1 -1.47 40.49 14.91
N ALA A 2 -2.08 39.72 14.00
CA ALA A 2 -2.22 38.28 14.13
C ALA A 2 -1.12 37.61 13.31
N GLN A 3 -0.21 36.90 14.00
CA GLN A 3 0.85 36.14 13.36
C GLN A 3 0.27 34.84 12.79
N ASN A 4 0.15 34.80 11.45
CA ASN A 4 -0.07 33.58 10.69
C ASN A 4 1.17 32.68 10.82
N VAL A 5 1.09 31.65 11.66
CA VAL A 5 2.08 30.57 11.65
C VAL A 5 1.61 29.51 10.66
N THR A 6 2.07 29.67 9.41
CA THR A 6 2.11 28.64 8.38
C THR A 6 2.91 27.44 8.91
N ARG A 7 2.26 26.38 9.39
CA ARG A 7 2.94 25.10 9.68
C ARG A 7 2.75 24.14 8.52
N ALA A 8 3.66 24.25 7.56
CA ALA A 8 3.90 23.25 6.53
C ALA A 8 4.40 21.93 7.13
N GLY A 9 3.93 20.81 6.58
CA GLY A 9 4.74 19.60 6.37
C GLY A 9 4.90 18.62 7.53
N LYS A 10 3.93 17.72 7.73
CA LYS A 10 4.14 16.42 8.41
C LYS A 10 3.87 15.22 7.48
N SER A 11 4.15 15.36 6.17
CA SER A 11 3.39 14.65 5.12
C SER A 11 4.16 13.68 4.20
N ARG A 12 5.46 13.46 4.34
CA ARG A 12 6.23 12.63 3.37
C ARG A 12 7.13 11.54 3.98
N THR A 13 7.69 11.76 5.16
CA THR A 13 8.61 10.81 5.80
C THR A 13 7.88 9.57 6.36
N ASP A 14 6.61 9.74 6.75
CA ASP A 14 5.86 8.76 7.55
C ASP A 14 5.52 7.46 6.77
N PHE A 15 5.06 7.57 5.53
CA PHE A 15 4.65 6.39 4.76
C PHE A 15 5.82 5.65 4.10
N ARG A 16 6.92 6.34 3.77
CA ARG A 16 8.13 5.67 3.25
C ARG A 16 8.65 4.68 4.28
N ASP A 17 8.81 5.13 5.52
CA ASP A 17 9.35 4.33 6.60
C ASP A 17 8.37 3.21 7.02
N ALA A 18 7.06 3.45 6.89
CA ALA A 18 6.04 2.45 7.18
C ALA A 18 5.84 1.38 6.08
N ILE A 19 6.19 1.66 4.82
CA ILE A 19 5.97 0.73 3.69
C ILE A 19 7.26 0.02 3.25
N GLN A 20 8.38 0.74 3.17
CA GLN A 20 9.65 0.24 2.64
C GLN A 20 10.13 -1.07 3.30
N PRO A 21 10.00 -1.27 4.63
CA PRO A 21 10.40 -2.53 5.28
C PRO A 21 9.65 -3.75 4.76
N PHE A 22 8.42 -3.58 4.27
CA PHE A 22 7.52 -4.65 3.85
C PHE A 22 7.56 -4.92 2.33
N LEU A 23 8.51 -4.34 1.62
CA LEU A 23 8.78 -4.61 0.20
C LEU A 23 10.05 -5.47 0.06
N ALA A 24 10.08 -6.37 -0.92
CA ALA A 24 11.30 -7.06 -1.34
C ALA A 24 12.42 -6.05 -1.72
N PRO A 25 13.71 -6.38 -1.53
CA PRO A 25 14.81 -5.44 -1.80
C PRO A 25 14.77 -4.81 -3.20
N SER A 26 14.54 -5.61 -4.24
CA SER A 26 14.35 -5.20 -5.63
C SER A 26 13.24 -4.15 -5.81
N LEU A 27 12.12 -4.33 -5.11
CA LEU A 27 10.96 -3.46 -5.13
C LEU A 27 11.19 -2.19 -4.29
N ARG A 28 11.99 -2.24 -3.22
CA ARG A 28 12.36 -1.04 -2.44
C ARG A 28 13.07 -0.02 -3.32
N GLU A 29 14.04 -0.48 -4.11
CA GLU A 29 14.79 0.37 -5.03
C GLU A 29 13.87 0.99 -6.09
N LYS A 30 13.02 0.17 -6.72
CA LYS A 30 12.12 0.63 -7.78
C LYS A 30 11.05 1.58 -7.26
N CYS A 31 10.48 1.29 -6.08
CA CYS A 31 9.45 2.13 -5.47
C CYS A 31 10.01 3.35 -4.73
N ALA A 32 11.33 3.49 -4.59
CA ALA A 32 11.95 4.57 -3.81
C ALA A 32 11.50 5.97 -4.27
N THR A 33 11.47 6.20 -5.59
CA THR A 33 11.06 7.49 -6.18
C THR A 33 9.60 7.80 -5.88
N VAL A 34 8.71 6.82 -6.06
CA VAL A 34 7.28 6.94 -5.75
C VAL A 34 7.05 7.19 -4.26
N LEU A 35 7.76 6.45 -3.41
CA LEU A 35 7.69 6.63 -1.96
C LEU A 35 8.30 7.97 -1.49
N ALA A 36 9.18 8.59 -2.27
CA ALA A 36 9.67 9.95 -2.03
C ALA A 36 8.64 11.03 -2.43
N GLY A 37 7.50 10.64 -2.99
CA GLY A 37 6.37 11.53 -3.29
C GLY A 37 6.42 12.16 -4.69
N SER A 38 7.02 11.45 -5.66
CA SER A 38 6.98 11.84 -7.08
C SER A 38 5.61 11.62 -7.74
N VAL A 39 4.74 10.81 -7.13
CA VAL A 39 3.32 10.66 -7.51
C VAL A 39 2.47 11.58 -6.64
N PRO A 40 1.82 12.62 -7.21
CA PRO A 40 0.92 13.49 -6.47
C PRO A 40 -0.24 12.72 -5.87
N GLY A 41 -0.42 12.86 -4.56
CA GLY A 41 -1.52 12.22 -3.85
C GLY A 41 -1.51 10.70 -3.96
N LEU A 42 -0.32 10.06 -3.92
CA LEU A 42 -0.16 8.60 -3.91
C LEU A 42 -1.12 7.93 -2.90
N GLU A 43 -1.87 6.96 -3.38
CA GLU A 43 -2.89 6.22 -2.64
C GLU A 43 -2.64 4.71 -2.69
N GLU A 44 -2.05 4.21 -3.77
CA GLU A 44 -1.90 2.78 -4.01
C GLU A 44 -0.59 2.43 -4.72
N ILE A 45 0.03 1.31 -4.35
CA ILE A 45 1.08 0.64 -5.14
C ILE A 45 0.60 -0.78 -5.44
N ARG A 46 0.47 -1.12 -6.73
CA ARG A 46 0.02 -2.44 -7.20
C ARG A 46 1.20 -3.26 -7.68
N ILE A 47 1.44 -4.38 -7.02
CA ILE A 47 2.47 -5.34 -7.37
C ILE A 47 1.77 -6.61 -7.81
N ARG A 48 1.96 -7.04 -9.05
CA ARG A 48 1.29 -8.21 -9.62
C ARG A 48 2.29 -9.00 -10.44
N CYS A 49 2.37 -10.30 -10.18
CA CYS A 49 3.32 -11.18 -10.86
C CYS A 49 3.11 -11.12 -12.39
N GLY A 50 4.17 -10.81 -13.13
CA GLY A 50 4.19 -10.71 -14.60
C GLY A 50 3.36 -9.55 -15.17
N ARG A 51 2.97 -8.56 -14.36
CA ARG A 51 2.16 -7.41 -14.81
C ARG A 51 2.86 -6.10 -14.45
N PRO A 52 2.59 -5.01 -15.19
CA PRO A 52 3.19 -3.71 -14.89
C PRO A 52 3.06 -3.31 -13.41
N LEU A 53 4.19 -2.93 -12.80
CA LEU A 53 4.26 -2.32 -11.47
C LEU A 53 3.65 -0.92 -11.53
N MET A 54 2.64 -0.66 -10.70
CA MET A 54 1.87 0.59 -10.77
C MET A 54 1.88 1.36 -9.45
N ALA A 55 1.79 2.68 -9.57
CA ALA A 55 1.48 3.60 -8.50
C ALA A 55 0.25 4.42 -8.90
N ILE A 56 -0.74 4.51 -8.01
CA ILE A 56 -1.99 5.23 -8.25
C ILE A 56 -2.06 6.39 -7.28
N GLY A 57 -2.38 7.57 -7.79
CA GLY A 57 -2.59 8.76 -6.96
C GLY A 57 -3.73 9.61 -7.48
N GLY A 58 -3.86 10.81 -6.91
CA GLY A 58 -4.99 11.71 -7.18
C GLY A 58 -5.17 12.11 -8.65
N ASN A 59 -4.11 12.00 -9.47
CA ASN A 59 -4.12 12.40 -10.88
C ASN A 59 -4.04 11.21 -11.86
N GLY A 60 -4.25 9.97 -11.39
CA GLY A 60 -4.36 8.78 -12.24
C GLY A 60 -3.32 7.70 -11.98
N ASP A 61 -3.14 6.84 -13.00
CA ASP A 61 -2.31 5.64 -12.95
C ASP A 61 -0.91 5.92 -13.51
N PHE A 62 0.11 5.56 -12.74
CA PHE A 62 1.52 5.69 -13.11
C PHE A 62 2.18 4.31 -13.10
N PHE A 63 3.18 4.11 -13.96
CA PHE A 63 3.96 2.89 -14.04
C PHE A 63 5.38 3.14 -13.54
N ILE A 64 5.94 2.15 -12.83
CA ILE A 64 7.30 2.23 -12.30
C ILE A 64 8.22 1.42 -13.21
N THR A 65 9.26 2.04 -13.76
CA THR A 65 10.23 1.39 -14.65
C THR A 65 11.20 0.49 -13.85
N PRO A 66 11.97 -0.40 -14.51
CA PRO A 66 13.01 -1.17 -13.84
C PRO A 66 14.07 -0.33 -13.11
N GLN A 67 14.29 0.91 -13.57
CA GLN A 67 15.20 1.89 -12.98
C GLN A 67 14.57 2.70 -11.84
N GLY A 68 13.31 2.44 -11.49
CA GLY A 68 12.58 3.15 -10.43
C GLY A 68 12.14 4.56 -10.82
N THR A 69 12.07 4.87 -12.12
CA THR A 69 11.49 6.12 -12.63
C THR A 69 10.00 5.95 -12.93
N ILE A 70 9.28 7.06 -13.09
CA ILE A 70 7.85 7.03 -13.45
C ILE A 70 7.71 7.09 -14.96
N SER A 71 6.81 6.26 -15.49
CA SER A 71 6.33 6.29 -16.86
C SER A 71 4.80 6.32 -16.93
N GLN A 72 4.28 6.87 -18.03
CA GLN A 72 2.88 6.77 -18.42
C GLN A 72 2.59 5.53 -19.29
N SER A 73 3.65 4.82 -19.72
CA SER A 73 3.54 3.66 -20.59
C SER A 73 3.69 2.35 -19.79
N PRO A 74 2.69 1.45 -19.84
CA PRO A 74 2.81 0.13 -19.19
C PRO A 74 3.90 -0.74 -19.80
N ALA A 75 4.28 -0.51 -21.06
CA ALA A 75 5.31 -1.28 -21.75
C ALA A 75 6.73 -1.02 -21.20
N GLN A 76 6.93 0.12 -20.53
CA GLN A 76 8.19 0.48 -19.89
C GLN A 76 8.25 0.08 -18.41
N ALA A 77 7.15 -0.47 -17.88
CA ALA A 77 7.06 -0.83 -16.48
C ALA A 77 7.93 -2.04 -16.16
N TYR A 78 8.45 -2.06 -14.94
CA TYR A 78 8.94 -3.28 -14.35
C TYR A 78 7.80 -4.30 -14.22
N LEU A 79 8.11 -5.56 -14.48
CA LEU A 79 7.19 -6.68 -14.31
C LEU A 79 7.67 -7.48 -13.09
N PRO A 80 7.01 -7.32 -11.92
CA PRO A 80 7.38 -8.08 -10.73
C PRO A 80 7.28 -9.57 -10.99
N ASP A 81 8.22 -10.33 -10.46
CA ASP A 81 8.23 -11.78 -10.60
C ASP A 81 7.72 -12.49 -9.34
N ARG A 82 7.85 -13.81 -9.30
CA ARG A 82 7.39 -14.59 -8.15
C ARG A 82 8.26 -14.35 -6.91
N GLU A 83 9.55 -14.11 -7.09
CA GLU A 83 10.48 -13.87 -6.00
C GLU A 83 10.15 -12.54 -5.29
N ASP A 84 9.85 -11.50 -6.06
CA ASP A 84 9.40 -10.20 -5.54
C ASP A 84 8.19 -10.35 -4.60
N LEU A 85 7.21 -11.16 -5.00
CA LEU A 85 6.00 -11.38 -4.22
C LEU A 85 6.27 -12.25 -2.99
N ASP A 86 6.94 -13.39 -3.14
CA ASP A 86 7.21 -14.32 -2.04
C ASP A 86 8.09 -13.66 -0.97
N ARG A 87 9.10 -12.88 -1.37
CA ARG A 87 9.95 -12.13 -0.45
C ARG A 87 9.16 -11.04 0.28
N SER A 88 8.29 -10.31 -0.43
CA SER A 88 7.45 -9.28 0.19
C SER A 88 6.45 -9.90 1.20
N LEU A 89 5.87 -11.05 0.87
CA LEU A 89 4.99 -11.80 1.77
C LEU A 89 5.70 -12.28 3.04
N GLN A 90 6.93 -12.77 2.92
CA GLN A 90 7.73 -13.16 4.10
C GLN A 90 7.96 -11.98 5.04
N LEU A 91 8.25 -10.80 4.48
CA LEU A 91 8.42 -9.56 5.25
C LEU A 91 7.12 -9.11 5.90
N LEU A 92 6.00 -9.21 5.18
CA LEU A 92 4.66 -8.88 5.70
C LEU A 92 4.23 -9.80 6.84
N GLY A 93 4.50 -11.10 6.73
CA GLY A 93 4.22 -12.09 7.77
C GLY A 93 5.19 -12.04 8.96
N GLN A 94 6.18 -11.13 8.94
CA GLN A 94 7.22 -11.00 9.97
C GLN A 94 7.91 -12.34 10.32
N GLY A 95 8.02 -13.25 9.36
CA GLY A 95 8.59 -14.58 9.57
C GLY A 95 7.70 -15.60 10.32
N SER A 96 6.44 -15.26 10.65
CA SER A 96 5.50 -16.18 11.29
C SER A 96 4.46 -16.71 10.30
N ALA A 97 4.52 -18.02 10.02
CA ALA A 97 3.56 -18.70 9.14
C ALA A 97 2.12 -18.64 9.68
N TYR A 98 1.94 -18.68 11.00
CA TYR A 98 0.62 -18.68 11.64
C TYR A 98 -0.06 -17.31 11.55
N ALA A 99 0.68 -16.23 11.83
CA ALA A 99 0.16 -14.87 11.70
C ALA A 99 -0.24 -14.56 10.25
N LEU A 100 0.53 -15.08 9.30
CA LEU A 100 0.21 -14.95 7.89
C LEU A 100 -1.08 -15.70 7.53
N GLU A 101 -1.32 -16.90 8.07
CA GLU A 101 -2.52 -17.68 7.77
C GLU A 101 -3.83 -16.99 8.21
N GLU A 102 -3.85 -16.36 9.38
CA GLU A 102 -5.01 -15.60 9.86
C GLU A 102 -5.25 -14.34 9.01
N GLN A 103 -4.18 -13.64 8.63
CA GLN A 103 -4.26 -12.48 7.75
C GLN A 103 -4.72 -12.85 6.33
N LEU A 104 -4.30 -14.01 5.83
CA LEU A 104 -4.75 -14.55 4.54
C LEU A 104 -6.25 -14.81 4.50
N ARG A 105 -6.88 -15.17 5.64
CA ARG A 105 -8.35 -15.30 5.72
C ARG A 105 -9.06 -13.96 5.56
N SER A 106 -8.48 -12.89 6.10
CA SER A 106 -9.02 -11.53 5.97
C SER A 106 -8.78 -10.93 4.57
N GLY A 107 -7.84 -11.49 3.80
CA GLY A 107 -7.48 -11.01 2.47
C GLY A 107 -6.67 -9.71 2.46
N TYR A 108 -6.26 -9.21 3.63
CA TYR A 108 -5.39 -8.05 3.75
C TYR A 108 -4.58 -8.07 5.06
N ILE A 109 -3.49 -7.30 5.06
CA ILE A 109 -2.57 -7.12 6.17
C ILE A 109 -2.60 -5.64 6.57
N THR A 110 -2.66 -5.33 7.87
CA THR A 110 -2.56 -3.93 8.35
C THR A 110 -1.12 -3.62 8.72
N LEU A 111 -0.62 -2.48 8.27
CA LEU A 111 0.72 -1.98 8.58
C LEU A 111 0.64 -0.81 9.58
N PRO A 112 1.75 -0.45 10.25
CA PRO A 112 1.83 0.76 11.07
C PRO A 112 1.35 2.00 10.31
N GLY A 113 0.78 2.99 11.02
CA GLY A 113 0.23 4.19 10.38
C GLY A 113 -1.12 4.00 9.68
N GLY A 114 -1.72 2.80 9.76
CA GLY A 114 -3.03 2.50 9.21
C GLY A 114 -3.03 2.16 7.72
N HIS A 115 -1.85 1.95 7.12
CA HIS A 115 -1.74 1.42 5.76
C HIS A 115 -2.20 -0.04 5.71
N ARG A 116 -2.56 -0.52 4.53
CA ARG A 116 -3.00 -1.91 4.33
C ARG A 116 -2.36 -2.52 3.11
N VAL A 117 -2.15 -3.83 3.14
CA VAL A 117 -1.71 -4.62 1.99
C VAL A 117 -2.77 -5.65 1.67
N GLY A 118 -3.52 -5.42 0.60
CA GLY A 118 -4.46 -6.40 0.06
C GLY A 118 -3.72 -7.54 -0.63
N LEU A 119 -4.27 -8.76 -0.53
CA LEU A 119 -3.69 -9.96 -1.10
C LEU A 119 -4.62 -10.51 -2.19
N CYS A 120 -4.05 -10.80 -3.37
CA CYS A 120 -4.78 -11.39 -4.49
C CYS A 120 -4.15 -12.74 -4.84
N GLY A 121 -4.96 -13.78 -5.04
CA GLY A 121 -4.47 -15.12 -5.35
C GLY A 121 -5.60 -16.10 -5.67
N LYS A 122 -5.26 -17.38 -5.73
CA LYS A 122 -6.25 -18.46 -5.82
C LYS A 122 -6.78 -18.78 -4.42
N THR A 123 -8.01 -19.24 -4.33
CA THR A 123 -8.62 -19.56 -3.04
C THR A 123 -9.01 -21.03 -3.02
N LEU A 124 -8.63 -21.73 -1.95
CA LEU A 124 -9.18 -23.05 -1.67
C LEU A 124 -10.51 -22.88 -0.94
N VAL A 125 -11.56 -23.43 -1.52
CA VAL A 125 -12.93 -23.36 -1.00
C VAL A 125 -13.39 -24.77 -0.64
N GLU A 126 -13.97 -24.93 0.54
CA GLU A 126 -14.55 -26.19 0.99
C GLU A 126 -15.97 -25.93 1.50
N SER A 127 -16.95 -26.69 1.02
CA SER A 127 -18.37 -26.55 1.40
C SER A 127 -18.90 -25.11 1.30
N GLY A 128 -18.49 -24.37 0.27
CA GLY A 128 -18.90 -22.98 0.04
C GLY A 128 -18.23 -21.93 0.94
N ARG A 129 -17.28 -22.33 1.79
CA ARG A 129 -16.48 -21.42 2.64
C ARG A 129 -15.06 -21.30 2.13
N VAL A 130 -14.54 -20.07 2.13
CA VAL A 130 -13.13 -19.81 1.85
C VAL A 130 -12.29 -20.38 2.99
N MET A 131 -11.45 -21.36 2.68
CA MET A 131 -10.59 -22.01 3.67
C MET A 131 -9.25 -21.29 3.79
N ARG A 132 -8.58 -21.07 2.65
CA ARG A 132 -7.27 -20.39 2.60
C ARG A 132 -6.98 -19.78 1.23
N LEU A 133 -6.23 -18.68 1.23
CA LEU A 133 -5.63 -18.11 0.03
C LEU A 133 -4.32 -18.86 -0.29
N ILE A 134 -4.17 -19.31 -1.53
CA ILE A 134 -3.00 -20.01 -2.07
C ILE A 134 -2.55 -19.32 -3.36
N ASN A 135 -1.29 -19.49 -3.74
CA ASN A 135 -0.75 -18.92 -4.99
C ASN A 135 -1.04 -17.42 -5.13
N ILE A 136 -0.54 -16.64 -4.17
CA ILE A 136 -0.66 -15.19 -4.19
C ILE A 136 0.04 -14.66 -5.44
N SER A 137 -0.71 -13.91 -6.23
CA SER A 137 -0.32 -13.37 -7.54
C SER A 137 -0.29 -11.84 -7.55
N GLY A 138 -0.72 -11.19 -6.47
CA GLY A 138 -0.59 -9.76 -6.31
C GLY A 138 -0.69 -9.27 -4.87
N LEU A 139 -0.03 -8.13 -4.65
CA LEU A 139 -0.02 -7.35 -3.42
C LEU A 139 -0.48 -5.92 -3.74
N ASN A 140 -1.37 -5.40 -2.91
CA ASN A 140 -1.95 -4.08 -3.07
C ASN A 140 -1.66 -3.21 -1.86
N TYR A 141 -0.63 -2.38 -1.92
CA TYR A 141 -0.29 -1.49 -0.82
C TYR A 141 -1.15 -0.23 -0.92
N ARG A 142 -2.09 -0.06 0.00
CA ARG A 142 -2.95 1.10 0.10
C ARG A 142 -2.47 2.02 1.22
N LEU A 143 -2.14 3.25 0.86
CA LEU A 143 -1.49 4.19 1.76
C LEU A 143 -2.53 5.08 2.45
N ALA A 144 -2.66 4.96 3.77
CA ALA A 144 -3.40 5.90 4.59
C ALA A 144 -2.85 7.35 4.46
N ARG A 145 -3.76 8.30 4.24
CA ARG A 145 -3.49 9.74 4.22
C ARG A 145 -4.50 10.44 5.12
N ALA A 146 -4.01 11.07 6.19
CA ALA A 146 -4.85 11.89 7.04
C ALA A 146 -5.09 13.26 6.39
N ILE A 147 -6.35 13.60 6.13
CA ILE A 147 -6.77 14.96 5.78
C ILE A 147 -7.29 15.60 7.07
N LYS A 148 -6.43 16.38 7.74
CA LYS A 148 -6.77 17.05 9.00
C LYS A 148 -7.90 18.06 8.75
N GLY A 149 -8.87 18.09 9.67
CA GLY A 149 -10.02 18.98 9.58
C GLY A 149 -11.14 18.49 8.66
N LEU A 150 -10.98 17.36 7.95
CA LEU A 150 -12.02 16.83 7.06
C LEU A 150 -13.29 16.43 7.82
N ALA A 151 -13.13 15.93 9.05
CA ALA A 151 -14.24 15.47 9.87
C ALA A 151 -14.95 16.62 10.61
N ASP A 152 -14.28 17.75 10.84
CA ASP A 152 -14.76 18.87 11.68
C ASP A 152 -16.19 19.33 11.33
N PRO A 153 -16.59 19.47 10.05
CA PRO A 153 -17.94 19.91 9.70
C PRO A 153 -19.04 18.90 10.05
N ILE A 154 -18.69 17.61 10.15
CA ILE A 154 -19.60 16.49 10.36
C ILE A 154 -19.66 16.08 11.84
N THR A 155 -18.60 16.34 12.62
CA THR A 155 -18.50 15.96 14.04
C THR A 155 -19.75 16.32 14.86
N ARG A 156 -20.34 17.51 14.64
CA ARG A 156 -21.56 17.97 15.33
C ARG A 156 -22.83 17.14 15.07
N TYR A 157 -22.84 16.30 14.03
CA TYR A 157 -24.00 15.48 13.64
C TYR A 157 -23.86 14.00 14.04
N ILE A 158 -22.64 13.55 14.31
CA ILE A 158 -22.35 12.14 14.65
C ILE A 158 -21.98 11.94 16.11
N VAL A 159 -21.64 13.02 16.83
CA VAL A 159 -21.47 12.99 18.29
C VAL A 159 -22.84 13.21 18.94
N VAL A 160 -23.54 12.11 19.23
CA VAL A 160 -24.72 12.12 20.09
C VAL A 160 -24.26 11.87 21.53
N GLY A 161 -24.29 12.89 22.37
CA GLY A 161 -24.05 12.74 23.82
C GLY A 161 -22.58 12.72 24.28
N GLY A 162 -21.70 13.48 23.63
CA GLY A 162 -20.37 13.74 24.20
C GLY A 162 -20.49 14.45 25.55
N LYS A 163 -19.94 13.83 26.61
CA LYS A 163 -19.55 14.56 27.82
C LYS A 163 -18.39 15.51 27.50
#